data_AF-A0A3N5QM80-F1
#
_entry.id   AF-A0A3N5QM80-F1
#
_cell.length_a   1.000
_cell.length_b   1.000
_cell.length_c   1.000
_cell.angle_alpha   90.00
_cell.angle_beta   90.00
_cell.angle_gamma   90.00
#
_symmetry.space_group_name_H-M   'P 1'
#
loop_
_entity.id
_entity.type
_entity.pdbx_description
1 polymer ?
#
loop_
_entity_poly.entity_id
_entity_poly.type
_entity_poly.pdbx_seq_one_letter_code
_entity_poly.pdbx_strand_id
1 'polypeptide(L)' 'MIITIFEKSVKRPDKETATARNRFMLALADEIAVGYIAKGGTLEKLLQNISDKKIRRIYEF' A
#
# COMPACT_ATOMS: atom_id res chain seq x y z
N MET A 1 -10.83 10.85 -9.58
CA MET A 1 -11.64 10.00 -8.69
C MET A 1 -10.92 9.88 -7.36
N ILE A 2 -11.62 9.99 -6.23
CA ILE A 2 -11.06 9.77 -4.89
C ILE A 2 -11.84 8.60 -4.27
N ILE A 3 -11.12 7.58 -3.80
CA ILE A 3 -11.69 6.41 -3.11
C ILE A 3 -11.13 6.34 -1.69
N THR A 4 -11.98 6.03 -0.72
CA THR A 4 -11.58 5.91 0.69
C THR A 4 -12.43 4.86 1.38
N ILE A 5 -11.82 4.12 2.30
CA ILE A 5 -12.49 3.20 3.22
C ILE A 5 -12.84 3.86 4.56
N PHE A 6 -12.51 5.15 4.72
CA PHE A 6 -12.69 5.87 5.96
C PHE A 6 -13.97 6.69 5.95
N GLU A 7 -14.66 6.71 7.10
CA GLU A 7 -15.78 7.61 7.33
C GLU A 7 -15.37 9.08 7.22
N LYS A 8 -16.34 9.95 6.92
CA LYS A 8 -16.13 11.40 6.83
C LYS A 8 -15.63 12.03 8.15
N SER A 9 -15.86 11.35 9.27
CA SER A 9 -15.41 11.73 10.60
C SER A 9 -13.89 11.61 10.76
N VAL A 10 -13.23 10.74 9.99
CA VAL A 10 -11.78 10.54 10.03
C VAL A 10 -11.08 11.69 9.29
N LYS A 11 -10.50 12.61 10.06
CA LYS A 11 -9.88 13.84 9.53
C LYS A 11 -8.37 13.75 9.39
N ARG A 12 -7.71 12.91 10.20
CA ARG A 12 -6.25 12.88 10.31
C ARG A 12 -5.70 11.48 10.05
N PRO A 13 -4.74 11.33 9.13
CA PRO A 13 -4.04 10.07 8.95
C PRO A 13 -3.04 9.83 10.08
N ASP A 14 -2.90 8.56 10.43
CA ASP A 14 -1.97 7.98 11.37
C ASP A 14 -1.40 6.66 10.78
N LYS A 15 -0.63 5.92 11.57
CA LYS A 15 0.01 4.68 11.12
C LYS A 15 -1.03 3.60 10.75
N GLU A 16 -2.12 3.49 11.50
CA GLU A 16 -3.12 2.44 11.30
C GLU A 16 -3.95 2.72 10.05
N THR A 17 -4.44 3.95 9.90
CA THR A 17 -5.16 4.42 8.71
C THR A 17 -4.26 4.35 7.46
N ALA A 18 -2.98 4.74 7.54
CA ALA A 18 -2.05 4.57 6.43
C ALA A 18 -1.88 3.11 6.01
N THR A 19 -1.84 2.18 6.98
CA THR A 19 -1.74 0.74 6.75
C THR A 19 -3.01 0.19 6.11
N ALA A 20 -4.18 0.57 6.61
CA ALA A 20 -5.47 0.14 6.10
C ALA A 20 -5.69 0.60 4.66
N ARG A 21 -5.39 1.88 4.36
CA ARG A 21 -5.39 2.39 2.99
C ARG A 21 -4.46 1.60 2.09
N ASN A 22 -3.23 1.30 2.52
CA ASN A 22 -2.29 0.55 1.69
C ASN A 22 -2.84 -0.85 1.37
N ARG A 23 -3.38 -1.56 2.35
CA ARG A 23 -4.04 -2.87 2.12
C ARG A 23 -5.19 -2.75 1.12
N PHE A 24 -6.03 -1.73 1.27
CA PHE A 24 -7.15 -1.49 0.37
C PHE A 24 -6.68 -1.23 -1.08
N MET A 25 -5.69 -0.36 -1.26
CA MET A 25 -5.12 -0.08 -2.59
C MET A 25 -4.49 -1.34 -3.21
N LEU A 26 -3.75 -2.11 -2.42
CA LEU A 26 -3.10 -3.35 -2.87
C LEU A 26 -4.13 -4.41 -3.27
N ALA A 27 -5.22 -4.55 -2.50
CA ALA A 27 -6.29 -5.48 -2.84
C ALA A 27 -6.97 -5.13 -4.18
N LEU A 28 -7.18 -3.84 -4.43
CA LEU A 28 -7.84 -3.35 -5.64
C LEU A 28 -6.98 -3.44 -6.90
N ALA A 29 -5.66 -3.31 -6.79
CA ALA A 29 -4.77 -3.23 -7.94
C ALA A 29 -4.47 -4.61 -8.55
N ASP A 30 -4.50 -4.73 -9.88
CA ASP A 30 -4.08 -5.95 -10.59
C ASP A 30 -2.55 -6.10 -10.64
N GLU A 31 -1.84 -4.97 -10.74
CA GLU A 31 -0.38 -4.88 -10.79
C GLU A 31 0.13 -3.76 -9.90
N ILE A 32 1.29 -3.97 -9.27
CA ILE A 32 1.90 -3.04 -8.31
C ILE A 32 3.30 -2.66 -8.82
N ALA A 33 3.53 -1.36 -9.04
CA ALA A 33 4.86 -0.82 -9.31
C ALA A 33 5.40 -0.09 -8.08
N VAL A 34 6.61 -0.44 -7.63
CA VAL A 34 7.26 0.09 -6.43
C VAL A 34 8.47 0.91 -6.84
N GLY A 35 8.40 2.22 -6.66
CA GLY A 35 9.50 3.14 -6.95
C GLY A 35 10.45 3.41 -5.79
N TYR A 36 10.10 2.99 -4.57
CA TYR A 36 10.99 2.99 -3.43
C TYR A 36 10.35 2.18 -2.29
N ILE A 37 11.17 1.50 -1.49
CA ILE A 37 10.72 0.86 -0.28
C ILE A 37 11.78 0.95 0.81
N ALA A 38 11.37 1.34 2.01
CA ALA A 38 12.25 1.35 3.17
C ALA A 38 12.37 -0.06 3.76
N LYS A 39 13.61 -0.52 3.96
CA LYS A 39 13.91 -1.80 4.63
C LYS A 39 13.35 -1.81 6.06
N GLY A 40 12.65 -2.87 6.44
CA GLY A 40 11.93 -3.03 7.70
C GLY A 40 10.63 -2.22 7.80
N GLY A 41 10.28 -1.43 6.77
CA GLY A 41 9.13 -0.54 6.75
C GLY A 41 7.79 -1.28 6.64
N THR A 42 6.70 -0.56 6.91
CA THR A 42 5.34 -1.12 6.85
C THR A 42 4.99 -1.62 5.45
N LEU A 43 5.38 -0.89 4.41
CA LEU A 43 5.06 -1.28 3.03
C LEU A 43 5.81 -2.54 2.60
N GLU A 44 7.07 -2.71 3.02
CA GLU A 44 7.86 -3.93 2.74
C GLU A 44 7.18 -5.16 3.34
N LYS A 45 6.81 -5.07 4.62
CA LYS A 45 6.09 -6.13 5.33
C LYS A 45 4.75 -6.44 4.69
N LEU A 46 4.02 -5.43 4.20
CA LEU A 46 2.74 -5.64 3.51
C LEU A 46 2.93 -6.39 2.18
N LEU A 47 3.90 -5.98 1.36
CA LEU A 47 4.14 -6.60 0.05
C LEU A 47 4.67 -8.04 0.17
N GLN A 48 5.39 -8.39 1.25
CA GLN A 48 5.81 -9.77 1.51
C GLN A 48 4.64 -10.74 1.69
N ASN A 49 3.46 -10.24 2.09
CA ASN A 49 2.26 -11.05 2.29
C ASN A 49 1.40 -11.18 1.02
N ILE A 50 1.81 -10.59 -0.10
CA ILE A 50 1.08 -10.64 -1.37
C ILE A 50 1.79 -11.62 -2.31
N SER A 51 1.12 -12.72 -2.64
CA SER A 51 1.66 -13.78 -3.50
C SER A 51 0.94 -13.90 -4.84
N ASP A 52 -0.24 -13.29 -4.98
CA ASP A 52 -1.16 -13.44 -6.09
C ASP A 52 -1.08 -12.30 -7.13
N LYS A 53 -0.31 -11.25 -6.85
CA LYS A 53 -0.22 -10.06 -7.71
C LYS A 53 1.18 -9.87 -8.28
N LYS A 54 1.24 -9.28 -9.47
CA LYS A 54 2.50 -8.92 -10.12
C LYS A 54 3.09 -7.67 -9.47
N ILE A 55 4.30 -7.78 -8.94
CA ILE A 55 5.02 -6.67 -8.30
C ILE A 55 6.28 -6.34 -9.11
N ARG A 56 6.40 -5.11 -9.60
CA ARG A 56 7.61 -4.59 -10.27
C ARG A 56 8.33 -3.59 -9.37
N ARG A 57 9.64 -3.77 -9.19
CA ARG A 57 10.50 -2.81 -8.50
C ARG A 57 11.21 -1.98 -9.56
N ILE A 58 11.07 -0.66 -9.50
CA ILE A 58 11.62 0.28 -10.50
C ILE A 58 12.73 1.18 -9.90
N TYR A 59 13.26 0.81 -8.74
CA TYR A 59 14.38 1.49 -8.07
C TYR A 59 15.69 0.67 -8.08
N GLU A 60 15.67 -0.49 -8.73
CA GLU A 60 16.85 -1.31 -8.98
C GLU A 60 17.27 -1.04 -10.43
N PHE A 61 18.07 0.01 -10.63
CA PHE A 61 18.76 0.28 -11.89
C PHE A 61 20.26 0.09 -11.70
#